data_AF-A0A938YF49-F1
#
_entry.id   AF-A0A938YF49-F1
#
_cell.length_a   1.000
_cell.length_b   1.000
_cell.length_c   1.000
_cell.angle_alpha   90.00
_cell.angle_beta   90.00
_cell.angle_gamma   90.00
#
_symmetry.space_group_name_H-M   'P 1'
#
loop_
_entity.id
_entity.type
_entity.pdbx_description
1 polymer ?
#
loop_
_entity_poly.entity_id
_entity_poly.type
_entity_poly.pdbx_seq_one_letter_code
_entity_poly.pdbx_strand_id
1 'polypeptide(L)'
;MELSLDTVSDAVLWTLVGIAVIAVLVALVIKKIIGRIIVLVLAAAVIFFGWQQRQHVIDVADDLRGQACAQQPEFLGITVQLPDGWCDRTAA
;
A
#
# COMPACT_ATOMS: atom_id res chain seq x y z
N MET A 1 25.81 41.16 46.97
CA MET A 1 25.09 41.05 45.68
C MET A 1 24.53 39.64 45.61
N GLU A 2 23.42 39.40 46.31
CA GLU A 2 22.73 38.10 46.39
C GLU A 2 21.80 37.90 45.19
N LEU A 3 22.31 38.18 43.99
CA LEU A 3 21.64 37.77 42.78
C LEU A 3 22.04 36.32 42.53
N SER A 4 21.05 35.48 42.25
CA SER A 4 21.19 34.29 41.40
C SER A 4 21.27 32.91 42.08
N LEU A 5 20.46 32.63 43.11
CA LEU A 5 20.02 31.24 43.34
C LEU A 5 18.51 31.08 43.19
N ASP A 6 17.71 31.96 43.80
CA ASP A 6 16.25 31.90 43.69
C ASP A 6 15.74 32.23 42.27
N THR A 7 16.34 33.20 41.60
CA THR A 7 16.00 33.52 40.20
C THR A 7 16.34 32.37 39.25
N VAL A 8 17.40 31.60 39.56
CA VAL A 8 17.84 30.47 38.73
C VAL A 8 16.94 29.26 38.99
N SER A 9 16.56 28.99 40.24
CA SER A 9 15.68 27.87 40.59
C SER A 9 14.28 28.05 40.00
N ASP A 10 13.74 29.27 40.05
CA ASP A 10 12.42 29.59 39.48
C ASP A 10 12.44 29.47 37.95
N ALA A 11 13.46 30.02 37.27
CA ALA A 11 13.60 29.90 35.83
C ALA A 11 13.71 28.44 35.35
N VAL A 12 14.39 27.57 36.11
CA VAL A 12 14.51 26.14 35.80
C VAL A 12 13.15 25.43 35.90
N LEU A 13 12.32 25.81 36.87
CA LEU A 13 11.00 25.21 37.06
C LEU A 13 10.05 25.58 35.91
N TRP A 14 10.05 26.85 35.50
CA TRP A 14 9.25 27.32 34.36
C TRP A 14 9.70 26.74 33.01
N THR A 15 11.00 26.56 32.81
CA THR A 15 11.52 25.91 31.59
C THR A 15 11.13 24.43 31.52
N LEU A 16 11.15 23.70 32.63
CA LEU A 16 10.66 22.32 32.71
C LEU A 16 9.17 22.22 32.36
N VAL A 17 8.34 23.13 32.90
CA VAL A 17 6.91 23.20 32.57
C VAL A 17 6.72 23.51 31.08
N GLY A 18 7.49 24.46 30.52
CA GLY A 18 7.46 24.79 29.11
C GLY A 18 7.76 23.59 28.20
N ILE A 19 8.80 22.82 28.52
CA ILE A 19 9.17 21.61 27.78
C ILE A 19 8.05 20.55 27.87
N ALA A 20 7.44 20.38 29.05
CA ALA A 20 6.34 19.44 29.23
C ALA A 20 5.14 19.79 28.33
N VAL A 21 4.76 21.07 28.24
CA VAL A 21 3.68 21.52 27.37
C VAL A 21 4.02 21.28 25.89
N ILE A 22 5.24 21.60 25.48
CA ILE A 22 5.70 21.39 24.09
C ILE A 22 5.68 19.89 23.75
N ALA A 23 6.16 19.04 24.65
CA ALA A 23 6.16 17.59 24.44
C ALA A 23 4.75 17.04 24.23
N VAL A 24 3.77 17.51 25.01
CA VAL A 24 2.35 17.12 24.85
C VAL A 24 1.80 17.60 23.51
N LEU A 25 2.07 18.85 23.11
CA LEU A 25 1.63 19.39 21.82
C LEU A 25 2.20 18.57 20.66
N VAL A 26 3.50 18.26 20.69
CA VAL A 26 4.16 17.45 19.66
C VAL A 26 3.57 16.04 19.61
N ALA A 27 3.29 15.42 20.75
CA ALA A 27 2.66 14.09 20.81
C ALA A 27 1.28 14.07 20.13
N LEU A 28 0.46 15.12 20.33
CA LEU A 28 -0.84 15.25 19.67
C LEU A 28 -0.70 15.42 18.15
N VAL A 29 0.30 16.20 17.70
CA VAL A 29 0.59 16.38 16.28
C VAL A 29 1.04 15.07 15.63
N ILE A 30 1.97 14.35 16.27
CA ILE A 30 2.46 13.04 15.79
C ILE A 30 1.28 12.06 15.65
N LYS A 31 0.41 11.97 16.65
CA LYS A 31 -0.78 11.11 16.60
C LYS A 31 -1.67 11.41 15.39
N LYS A 32 -1.81 12.69 15.02
CA LYS A 32 -2.59 13.12 13.85
C LYS A 32 -1.92 12.75 12.52
N ILE A 33 -0.59 12.80 12.45
CA ILE A 33 0.17 12.44 11.24
C ILE A 33 0.13 10.92 11.01
N ILE A 34 0.32 10.11 12.06
CA ILE A 34 0.33 8.65 11.96
C ILE A 34 -0.97 8.13 11.36
N GLY A 35 -2.12 8.67 11.76
CA GLY A 35 -3.42 8.28 11.20
C GLY A 35 -3.50 8.49 9.69
N ARG A 36 -2.93 9.58 9.16
CA ARG A 36 -2.88 9.84 7.72
C ARG A 36 -1.93 8.88 6.99
N ILE A 37 -0.79 8.57 7.59
CA ILE A 37 0.19 7.63 7.02
C ILE A 37 -0.43 6.23 6.89
N ILE A 38 -1.14 5.76 7.92
CA ILE A 38 -1.80 4.44 7.88
C ILE A 38 -2.79 4.37 6.71
N VAL A 39 -3.61 5.42 6.51
CA VAL A 39 -4.57 5.46 5.40
C VAL A 39 -3.86 5.43 4.04
N LEU A 40 -2.77 6.19 3.87
CA LEU A 40 -1.99 6.16 2.64
C LEU A 40 -1.38 4.78 2.36
N VAL A 41 -0.83 4.13 3.40
CA VAL A 41 -0.26 2.78 3.28
C VAL A 41 -1.35 1.76 2.94
N LEU A 42 -2.52 1.84 3.57
CA LEU A 42 -3.65 0.96 3.26
C LEU A 42 -4.14 1.16 1.82
N ALA A 43 -4.23 2.41 1.35
CA ALA A 43 -4.60 2.69 -0.04
C ALA A 43 -3.60 2.08 -1.03
N ALA A 44 -2.30 2.26 -0.77
CA ALA A 44 -1.24 1.64 -1.58
C ALA A 44 -1.33 0.11 -1.56
N ALA A 45 -1.59 -0.49 -0.39
CA ALA A 45 -1.77 -1.93 -0.25
C ALA A 45 -2.97 -2.43 -1.06
N VAL A 46 -4.12 -1.75 -1.01
CA VAL A 46 -5.31 -2.13 -1.79
C VAL A 46 -5.03 -2.09 -3.29
N ILE A 47 -4.38 -1.04 -3.79
CA ILE A 47 -4.01 -0.93 -5.21
C ILE A 47 -3.05 -2.06 -5.58
N PHE A 48 -2.06 -2.34 -4.74
CA PHE A 48 -1.09 -3.40 -4.97
C PHE A 48 -1.75 -4.79 -5.00
N PHE A 49 -2.63 -5.10 -4.05
CA PHE A 49 -3.38 -6.35 -4.03
C PHE A 49 -4.30 -6.49 -5.25
N GLY A 50 -4.99 -5.42 -5.63
CA GLY A 50 -5.82 -5.40 -6.85
C GLY A 50 -4.99 -5.67 -8.11
N TRP A 51 -3.78 -5.12 -8.18
CA TRP A 51 -2.84 -5.39 -9.27
C TRP A 51 -2.37 -6.85 -9.27
N GLN A 52 -2.05 -7.41 -8.11
CA GLN A 52 -1.68 -8.82 -7.99
C GLN A 52 -2.81 -9.76 -8.42
N GLN A 53 -4.06 -9.46 -8.04
CA GLN A 53 -5.23 -10.23 -8.49
C GLN A 53 -5.41 -10.15 -10.01
N ARG A 54 -5.24 -8.97 -10.61
CA ARG A 54 -5.29 -8.81 -12.07
C ARG A 54 -4.24 -9.67 -12.76
N GLN A 55 -3.00 -9.67 -12.27
CA GLN A 55 -1.93 -10.47 -12.88
C GLN A 55 -2.26 -11.97 -12.82
N HIS A 56 -2.76 -12.45 -11.69
CA HIS A 56 -3.16 -13.86 -11.56
C HIS A 56 -4.24 -14.26 -12.58
N VAL A 57 -5.23 -13.39 -12.81
CA VAL A 57 -6.27 -13.65 -13.82
C VAL A 57 -5.69 -13.69 -15.23
N ILE A 58 -4.76 -12.78 -15.54
CA ILE A 58 -4.08 -12.75 -16.85
C ILE A 58 -3.24 -14.01 -17.04
N ASP A 59 -2.45 -14.39 -16.04
CA ASP A 59 -1.59 -15.57 -16.10
C ASP A 59 -2.40 -16.86 -16.31
N VAL A 60 -3.53 -17.01 -15.59
CA VAL A 60 -4.45 -18.15 -15.77
C VAL A 60 -5.10 -18.12 -17.15
N ALA A 61 -5.49 -16.95 -17.64
CA ALA A 61 -6.07 -16.82 -18.98
C ALA A 61 -5.06 -17.20 -20.07
N ASP A 62 -3.80 -16.79 -19.92
CA ASP A 62 -2.72 -17.15 -20.86
C ASP A 62 -2.36 -18.63 -20.79
N ASP A 63 -2.40 -19.26 -19.60
CA ASP A 63 -2.18 -20.71 -19.46
C ASP A 63 -3.31 -21.51 -20.14
N LEU A 64 -4.57 -21.14 -19.90
CA LEU A 64 -5.73 -21.75 -20.57
C LEU A 64 -5.69 -21.55 -22.08
N ARG A 65 -5.29 -20.35 -22.54
CA ARG A 65 -5.08 -20.05 -23.96
C ARG A 65 -3.99 -20.95 -24.55
N GLY A 66 -2.87 -21.12 -23.84
CA GLY A 66 -1.78 -22.01 -24.24
C GLY A 66 -2.21 -23.46 -24.36
N GLN A 67 -2.97 -23.97 -23.38
CA GLN A 67 -3.50 -25.34 -23.39
C GLN A 67 -4.48 -25.56 -24.55
N ALA A 68 -5.42 -24.63 -24.79
CA ALA A 68 -6.38 -24.72 -25.88
C ALA A 68 -5.74 -24.57 -27.28
N CYS A 69 -4.63 -23.86 -27.41
CA CYS A 69 -3.87 -23.80 -28.66
C CYS A 69 -3.01 -25.04 -28.89
N ALA A 70 -2.56 -25.71 -27.83
CA ALA A 70 -1.76 -26.94 -27.92
C ALA A 70 -2.62 -28.20 -28.14
N GLN A 71 -3.80 -28.24 -27.53
CA GLN A 71 -4.80 -29.29 -27.69
C GLN A 71 -6.00 -28.67 -28.39
N GLN A 72 -6.19 -28.93 -29.68
CA GLN A 72 -7.40 -28.52 -30.39
C GLN A 72 -8.61 -28.96 -29.55
N PRO A 73 -9.38 -28.04 -28.96
CA PRO A 73 -10.34 -28.37 -27.94
C PRO A 73 -11.50 -29.11 -28.58
N GLU A 74 -11.74 -30.32 -28.08
CA GLU A 74 -12.87 -31.16 -28.46
C GLU A 74 -14.00 -30.94 -27.45
N PHE A 75 -15.13 -30.40 -27.88
CA PHE A 75 -16.33 -30.28 -27.04
C PHE A 75 -17.33 -31.33 -27.51
N LEU A 76 -17.64 -32.31 -26.66
CA LEU A 76 -18.58 -33.41 -26.97
C LEU A 76 -18.21 -34.19 -28.26
N GLY A 77 -16.92 -34.40 -28.52
CA GLY A 77 -16.43 -35.16 -29.69
C GLY A 77 -16.48 -34.39 -31.01
N ILE A 78 -16.76 -33.07 -30.97
CA ILE A 78 -16.66 -32.17 -32.12
C ILE A 78 -15.44 -31.28 -31.90
N THR A 79 -14.53 -31.25 -32.89
CA THR A 79 -13.38 -30.34 -32.89
C THR A 79 -13.88 -28.91 -33.09
N VAL A 80 -13.69 -28.06 -32.09
CA VAL A 80 -14.08 -26.66 -32.16
C VAL A 80 -12.91 -25.87 -32.74
N GLN A 81 -13.12 -25.24 -33.90
CA GLN A 81 -12.14 -24.34 -34.47
C GLN A 81 -12.11 -23.05 -33.65
N LEU A 82 -10.94 -22.71 -33.11
CA LEU A 82 -10.75 -21.42 -32.44
C LEU A 82 -10.77 -20.28 -33.49
N PRO A 83 -11.23 -19.07 -33.11
CA PRO A 83 -11.20 -17.92 -33.99
C PRO A 83 -9.80 -17.60 -34.52
N ASP A 84 -9.71 -17.14 -35.76
CA ASP A 84 -8.45 -16.73 -36.37
C ASP A 84 -7.76 -15.63 -35.55
N GLY A 85 -6.46 -15.81 -35.26
CA GLY A 85 -5.67 -14.92 -34.40
C GLY A 85 -5.73 -15.24 -32.91
N TRP A 86 -6.58 -16.17 -32.45
CA TRP A 86 -6.65 -16.56 -31.04
C TRP A 86 -5.33 -17.17 -30.53
N CYS A 87 -4.54 -17.82 -31.38
CA CYS A 87 -3.23 -18.35 -31.00
C CYS A 87 -2.05 -17.43 -31.36
N ASP A 88 -2.32 -16.27 -31.98
CA ASP A 88 -1.28 -15.31 -32.33
C ASP A 88 -0.94 -14.42 -31.12
N ARG A 89 0.31 -14.53 -30.64
CA ARG A 89 0.85 -13.69 -29.55
C ARG A 89 0.98 -12.21 -29.92
N THR A 90 0.74 -11.85 -31.19
CA THR A 90 0.84 -10.50 -31.75
C THR A 90 -0.47 -9.72 -31.72
N ALA A 91 -1.60 -10.34 -31.33
CA ALA A 91 -2.91 -9.69 -31.24
C ALA A 91 -3.22 -9.13 -29.83
N ALA A 92 -2.19 -8.80 -29.05
CA ALA A 92 -2.30 -8.14 -27.74
C ALA A 92 -1.73 -6.71 -27.81
#